data_AF-A0A9N9I7V1-F1
#
_entry.id   AF-A0A9N9I7V1-F1
#
_cell.length_a   1.000
_cell.length_b   1.000
_cell.length_c   1.000
_cell.angle_alpha   90.00
_cell.angle_beta   90.00
_cell.angle_gamma   90.00
#
_symmetry.space_group_name_H-M   'P 1'
#
loop_
_entity.id
_entity.type
_entity.pdbx_description
1 polymer ?
#
loop_
_entity_poly.entity_id
_entity_poly.type
_entity_poly.pdbx_seq_one_letter_code
_entity_poly.pdbx_strand_id
1 'polypeptide(L)'
;TIKYEPWFPEHTTRDIYISLLQQKSPPATELQLKSALLRRAMTDVERVLKLREDRSALVSLVQKGLVGEDLWNSFLKAEQELQQDLMEVTAEADTFKEDWGQTILQTANQMVEHERHKNIRDDIKELKEKEEKD
;
A
#
# COMPACT_ATOMS: atom_id res chain seq x y z
N THR A 1 -19.38 -4.44 22.69
CA THR A 1 -17.99 -4.52 22.22
C THR A 1 -17.82 -3.49 21.13
N ILE A 2 -17.05 -2.43 21.37
CA ILE A 2 -16.79 -1.40 20.35
C ILE A 2 -15.95 -2.07 19.26
N LYS A 3 -16.51 -2.20 18.06
CA LYS A 3 -15.84 -2.81 16.91
C LYS A 3 -15.11 -1.67 16.21
N TYR A 4 -13.80 -1.56 16.41
CA TYR A 4 -12.99 -0.58 15.70
C TYR A 4 -13.00 -0.89 14.20
N GLU A 5 -13.12 0.15 13.39
CA GLU A 5 -12.95 0.05 11.95
C GLU A 5 -11.51 -0.36 11.63
N PRO A 6 -11.27 -1.13 10.55
CA PRO A 6 -9.93 -1.47 10.10
C PRO A 6 -9.06 -0.22 9.90
N TRP A 7 -7.77 -0.30 10.24
CA TRP A 7 -6.85 0.85 10.13
C TRP A 7 -6.72 1.38 8.70
N PHE A 8 -6.75 0.47 7.73
CA PHE A 8 -6.75 0.78 6.31
C PHE A 8 -8.08 0.37 5.69
N PRO A 9 -8.51 1.06 4.61
CA PRO A 9 -9.65 0.61 3.82
C PRO A 9 -9.37 -0.76 3.16
N GLU A 10 -10.39 -1.31 2.51
CA GLU A 10 -10.28 -2.58 1.77
C GLU A 10 -9.09 -2.57 0.80
N HIS A 11 -8.45 -3.74 0.66
CA HIS A 11 -7.23 -3.92 -0.13
C HIS A 11 -7.59 -4.26 -1.58
N THR A 12 -8.08 -3.26 -2.30
CA THR A 12 -8.64 -3.45 -3.65
C THR A 12 -7.64 -4.04 -4.64
N THR A 13 -6.35 -3.70 -4.55
CA THR A 13 -5.31 -4.24 -5.43
C THR A 13 -5.01 -5.72 -5.14
N ARG A 14 -5.09 -6.14 -3.86
CA ARG A 14 -5.09 -7.56 -3.49
C ARG A 14 -6.31 -8.28 -4.04
N ASP A 15 -7.50 -7.71 -3.90
CA ASP A 15 -8.73 -8.33 -4.37
C ASP A 15 -8.74 -8.52 -5.89
N ILE A 16 -8.23 -7.52 -6.64
CA ILE A 16 -8.04 -7.62 -8.09
C ILE A 16 -7.07 -8.74 -8.43
N TYR A 17 -5.93 -8.83 -7.73
CA TYR A 17 -4.94 -9.88 -7.96
C TYR A 17 -5.52 -11.28 -7.70
N ILE A 18 -6.23 -11.47 -6.59
CA ILE A 18 -6.91 -12.73 -6.26
C ILE A 18 -7.98 -13.06 -7.30
N SER A 19 -8.75 -12.07 -7.75
CA SER A 19 -9.76 -12.24 -8.79
C SER A 19 -9.13 -12.70 -10.12
N LEU A 20 -7.96 -12.14 -10.48
CA LEU A 20 -7.19 -12.58 -11.65
C LEU A 20 -6.67 -14.01 -11.51
N LEU A 21 -6.20 -14.41 -10.33
CA LEU A 21 -5.79 -15.80 -10.07
C LEU A 21 -6.94 -16.80 -10.24
N GLN A 22 -8.16 -16.40 -9.87
CA GLN A 22 -9.35 -17.25 -9.95
C GLN A 22 -10.01 -17.23 -11.34
N GLN A 23 -9.57 -16.34 -12.24
CA GLN A 23 -10.14 -16.17 -13.58
C GLN A 23 -9.85 -17.38 -14.47
N LYS A 24 -10.89 -18.04 -14.99
CA LYS A 24 -10.76 -19.27 -15.79
C LYS A 24 -10.91 -19.09 -17.31
N SER A 25 -11.62 -18.06 -17.78
CA SER A 25 -11.95 -17.94 -19.20
C SER A 25 -12.05 -16.48 -19.69
N PRO A 26 -11.05 -15.97 -20.45
CA PRO A 26 -9.72 -16.58 -20.62
C PRO A 26 -8.96 -16.56 -19.28
N PRO A 27 -8.00 -17.46 -19.03
CA PRO A 27 -7.12 -17.34 -17.88
C PRO A 27 -6.32 -16.03 -17.94
N ALA A 28 -6.03 -15.45 -16.77
CA ALA A 28 -5.14 -14.29 -16.70
C ALA A 28 -3.75 -14.65 -17.23
N THR A 29 -3.19 -13.78 -18.05
CA THR A 29 -1.82 -13.94 -18.54
C THR A 29 -0.81 -13.68 -17.41
N GLU A 30 0.36 -14.29 -17.51
CA GLU A 30 1.45 -14.06 -16.56
C GLU A 30 1.82 -12.57 -16.44
N LEU A 31 1.79 -11.82 -17.55
CA LEU A 31 2.03 -10.37 -17.53
C LEU A 31 0.97 -9.63 -16.71
N GLN A 32 -0.30 -10.00 -16.81
CA GLN A 32 -1.38 -9.41 -16.02
C GLN A 32 -1.20 -9.71 -14.53
N LEU A 33 -0.85 -10.96 -14.19
CA LEU A 33 -0.60 -11.37 -12.81
C LEU A 33 0.60 -10.64 -12.21
N LYS A 34 1.73 -10.57 -12.92
CA LYS A 34 2.92 -9.82 -12.50
C LYS A 34 2.61 -8.32 -12.30
N SER A 35 1.85 -7.73 -13.21
CA SER A 35 1.47 -6.32 -13.14
C SER A 35 0.53 -6.05 -11.96
N ALA A 36 -0.44 -6.93 -11.72
CA ALA A 36 -1.35 -6.82 -10.59
C ALA A 36 -0.64 -7.05 -9.25
N LEU A 37 0.30 -7.99 -9.18
CA LEU A 37 1.13 -8.22 -7.99
C LEU A 37 1.99 -6.99 -7.67
N LEU A 38 2.58 -6.35 -8.68
CA LEU A 38 3.34 -5.12 -8.51
C LEU A 38 2.45 -3.97 -8.03
N ARG A 39 1.22 -3.85 -8.54
CA ARG A 39 0.23 -2.88 -8.04
C ARG A 39 -0.18 -3.15 -6.59
N ARG A 40 -0.35 -4.42 -6.20
CA ARG A 40 -0.55 -4.81 -4.79
C ARG A 40 0.64 -4.36 -3.92
N ALA A 41 1.86 -4.65 -4.37
CA ALA A 41 3.09 -4.24 -3.69
C ALA A 41 3.20 -2.71 -3.52
N MET A 42 2.78 -1.92 -4.52
CA MET A 42 2.75 -0.46 -4.42
C MET A 42 1.80 0.01 -3.31
N THR A 43 0.59 -0.53 -3.23
CA THR A 43 -0.35 -0.23 -2.14
C THR A 43 0.21 -0.61 -0.78
N ASP A 44 0.90 -1.76 -0.67
CA ASP A 44 1.53 -2.18 0.58
C ASP A 44 2.64 -1.21 1.00
N VAL A 45 3.46 -0.74 0.06
CA VAL A 45 4.49 0.27 0.33
C VAL A 45 3.89 1.59 0.79
N GLU A 46 2.83 2.09 0.14
CA GLU A 46 2.11 3.29 0.59
C GLU A 46 1.60 3.14 2.03
N ARG A 47 1.03 1.97 2.36
CA ARG A 47 0.57 1.66 3.72
C ARG A 47 1.73 1.60 4.71
N VAL A 48 2.91 1.09 4.32
CA VAL A 48 4.11 1.09 5.18
C VAL A 48 4.54 2.52 5.51
N LEU A 49 4.59 3.40 4.50
CA LEU A 49 4.95 4.80 4.70
C LEU A 49 3.94 5.47 5.65
N LYS A 50 2.64 5.20 5.45
CA LYS A 50 1.58 5.73 6.31
C LYS A 50 1.67 5.23 7.75
N LEU A 51 1.89 3.93 7.99
CA LEU A 51 2.06 3.39 9.34
C LEU A 51 3.28 3.98 10.05
N ARG A 52 4.37 4.27 9.33
CA ARG A 52 5.56 4.92 9.92
C ARG A 52 5.25 6.33 10.40
N GLU A 53 4.51 7.11 9.61
CA GLU A 53 4.04 8.43 10.00
C GLU A 53 3.11 8.36 11.21
N ASP A 54 2.10 7.48 11.13
CA ASP A 54 1.09 7.31 12.17
C ASP A 54 1.71 6.83 13.49
N ARG A 55 2.69 5.91 13.44
CA ARG A 55 3.41 5.43 14.63
C ARG A 55 4.03 6.57 15.42
N SER A 56 4.73 7.47 14.74
CA SER A 56 5.41 8.60 15.36
C SER A 56 4.41 9.50 16.09
N ALA A 57 3.27 9.80 15.44
CA ALA A 57 2.20 10.59 16.02
C ALA A 57 1.53 9.87 17.22
N LEU A 58 1.20 8.58 17.07
CA LEU A 58 0.50 7.79 18.08
C LEU A 58 1.31 7.62 19.36
N VAL A 59 2.62 7.35 19.27
CA VAL A 59 3.47 7.21 20.46
C VAL A 59 3.41 8.47 21.32
N SER A 60 3.44 9.65 20.70
CA SER A 60 3.32 10.94 21.39
C SER A 60 1.95 11.10 22.08
N LEU A 61 0.87 10.68 21.41
CA LEU A 61 -0.49 10.79 21.95
C LEU A 61 -0.76 9.80 23.09
N VAL A 62 -0.25 8.57 22.98
CA VAL A 62 -0.36 7.54 24.03
C VAL A 62 0.38 7.97 25.29
N GLN A 63 1.60 8.52 25.17
CA GLN A 63 2.36 9.02 26.33
C GLN A 63 1.64 10.16 27.07
N LYS A 64 0.84 10.95 26.36
CA LYS A 64 0.03 12.04 26.93
C LYS A 64 -1.33 11.58 27.46
N GLY A 65 -1.66 10.29 27.32
CA GLY A 65 -2.96 9.74 27.69
C GLY A 65 -4.13 10.24 26.83
N LEU A 66 -3.86 10.78 25.63
CA LEU A 66 -4.87 11.33 24.72
C LEU A 66 -5.49 10.27 23.81
N VAL A 67 -4.91 9.07 23.77
CA VAL A 67 -5.34 7.93 22.96
C VAL A 67 -5.49 6.71 23.86
N GLY A 68 -6.58 5.97 23.68
CA GLY A 68 -6.86 4.74 24.42
C GLY A 68 -6.06 3.53 23.92
N GLU A 69 -5.97 2.51 24.77
CA GLU A 69 -5.28 1.25 24.50
C GLU A 69 -5.84 0.53 23.27
N ASP A 70 -7.16 0.58 23.05
CA ASP A 70 -7.80 -0.09 21.92
C ASP A 70 -7.33 0.46 20.56
N LEU A 71 -7.10 1.78 20.44
CA LEU A 71 -6.58 2.36 19.19
C LEU A 71 -5.14 1.92 18.94
N TRP A 72 -4.33 1.85 20.00
CA TRP A 72 -2.96 1.36 19.92
C TRP A 72 -2.93 -0.12 19.50
N ASN A 73 -3.80 -0.94 20.07
CA ASN A 73 -3.94 -2.35 19.68
C ASN A 73 -4.40 -2.50 18.22
N SER A 74 -5.32 -1.64 17.76
CA SER A 74 -5.73 -1.60 16.34
C SER A 74 -4.56 -1.26 15.42
N PHE A 75 -3.73 -0.28 15.79
CA PHE A 75 -2.51 0.08 15.05
C PHE A 75 -1.51 -1.09 14.96
N LEU A 76 -1.21 -1.74 16.09
CA LEU A 76 -0.29 -2.90 16.10
C LEU A 76 -0.81 -4.07 15.26
N LYS A 77 -2.13 -4.31 15.29
CA LYS A 77 -2.76 -5.31 14.45
C LYS A 77 -2.59 -4.98 12.97
N ALA A 78 -2.78 -3.72 12.57
CA ALA A 78 -2.59 -3.29 11.19
C ALA A 78 -1.13 -3.45 10.71
N GLU A 79 -0.15 -3.19 11.58
CA GLU A 79 1.25 -3.47 11.27
C GLU A 79 1.52 -4.95 11.04
N GLN A 80 0.97 -5.82 11.89
CA GLN A 80 1.13 -7.26 11.74
C GLN A 80 0.48 -7.77 10.44
N GLU A 81 -0.74 -7.30 10.13
CA GLU A 81 -1.44 -7.64 8.89
C GLU A 81 -0.65 -7.18 7.66
N LEU A 82 -0.09 -5.96 7.68
CA LEU A 82 0.72 -5.46 6.58
C LEU A 82 2.05 -6.22 6.43
N GLN A 83 2.70 -6.59 7.55
CA GLN A 83 3.91 -7.42 7.50
C GLN A 83 3.62 -8.78 6.85
N GLN A 84 2.50 -9.40 7.18
CA GLN A 84 2.07 -10.65 6.56
C GLN A 84 1.81 -10.47 5.05
N ASP A 85 1.12 -9.40 4.66
CA ASP A 85 0.86 -9.10 3.24
C ASP A 85 2.16 -8.88 2.44
N LEU A 86 3.14 -8.18 3.01
CA LEU A 86 4.46 -8.00 2.39
C LEU A 86 5.17 -9.34 2.18
N MET A 87 5.15 -10.23 3.18
CA MET A 87 5.74 -11.56 3.08
C MET A 87 5.07 -12.40 1.98
N GLU A 88 3.74 -12.38 1.90
CA GLU A 88 2.98 -13.03 0.84
C GLU A 88 3.38 -12.51 -0.54
N VAL A 89 3.46 -11.19 -0.71
CA VAL A 89 3.85 -10.57 -2.00
C VAL A 89 5.26 -10.98 -2.41
N THR A 90 6.22 -10.98 -1.47
CA THR A 90 7.60 -11.40 -1.77
C THR A 90 7.69 -12.87 -2.15
N ALA A 91 6.99 -13.75 -1.42
CA ALA A 91 6.99 -15.18 -1.70
C ALA A 91 6.31 -15.47 -3.05
N GLU A 92 5.18 -14.82 -3.33
CA GLU A 92 4.47 -14.93 -4.60
C GLU A 92 5.32 -14.44 -5.78
N ALA A 93 6.06 -13.35 -5.61
CA ALA A 93 6.97 -12.84 -6.63
C ALA A 93 8.05 -13.88 -7.00
N ASP A 94 8.62 -14.55 -6.00
CA ASP A 94 9.63 -15.60 -6.25
C ASP A 94 9.05 -16.80 -7.02
N THR A 95 7.74 -17.05 -6.97
CA THR A 95 7.09 -18.10 -7.80
C THR A 95 7.06 -17.75 -9.29
N PHE A 96 7.07 -16.46 -9.63
CA PHE A 96 7.02 -15.98 -11.00
C PHE A 96 8.41 -15.82 -11.63
N LYS A 97 9.40 -15.50 -10.80
CA LYS A 97 10.80 -15.33 -11.22
C LYS A 97 11.69 -15.38 -9.99
N GLU A 98 12.74 -16.20 -10.05
CA GLU A 98 13.78 -16.28 -9.03
C GLU A 98 14.34 -14.89 -8.67
N ASP A 99 14.54 -14.66 -7.36
CA ASP A 99 14.99 -13.43 -6.73
C ASP A 99 14.11 -12.19 -6.95
N TRP A 100 12.92 -12.33 -7.54
CA TRP A 100 12.03 -11.18 -7.73
C TRP A 100 11.45 -10.68 -6.40
N GLY A 101 11.21 -11.56 -5.43
CA GLY A 101 10.79 -11.21 -4.07
C GLY A 101 11.75 -10.24 -3.38
N GLN A 102 13.06 -10.32 -3.67
CA GLN A 102 14.06 -9.42 -3.11
C GLN A 102 13.98 -7.99 -3.68
N THR A 103 13.43 -7.84 -4.89
CA THR A 103 13.47 -6.58 -5.64
C THR A 103 12.09 -5.93 -5.82
N ILE A 104 10.99 -6.71 -5.75
CA ILE A 104 9.64 -6.22 -6.05
C ILE A 104 9.23 -5.04 -5.17
N LEU A 105 9.52 -5.09 -3.86
CA LEU A 105 9.17 -4.00 -2.94
C LEU A 105 10.01 -2.73 -3.20
N GLN A 106 11.27 -2.89 -3.61
CA GLN A 106 12.11 -1.77 -4.02
C GLN A 106 11.57 -1.12 -5.30
N THR A 107 11.22 -1.93 -6.30
CA THR A 107 10.59 -1.44 -7.54
C THR A 107 9.26 -0.76 -7.25
N ALA A 108 8.41 -1.35 -6.40
CA ALA A 108 7.15 -0.77 -5.99
C ALA A 108 7.35 0.60 -5.33
N ASN A 109 8.32 0.74 -4.42
CA ASN A 109 8.65 2.02 -3.81
C ASN A 109 9.08 3.07 -4.84
N GLN A 110 9.92 2.70 -5.81
CA GLN A 110 10.31 3.62 -6.90
C GLN A 110 9.10 4.07 -7.74
N MET A 111 8.14 3.17 -7.98
CA MET A 111 6.92 3.48 -8.72
C MET A 111 5.97 4.40 -7.94
N VAL A 112 5.80 4.17 -6.64
CA VAL A 112 5.02 5.05 -5.75
C VAL A 112 5.60 6.46 -5.76
N GLU A 113 6.92 6.59 -5.59
CA GLU A 113 7.59 7.89 -5.65
C GLU A 113 7.47 8.55 -7.03
N HIS A 114 7.54 7.78 -8.11
CA HIS A 114 7.33 8.30 -9.46
C HIS A 114 5.90 8.81 -9.68
N GLU A 115 4.87 8.08 -9.23
CA GLU A 115 3.47 8.51 -9.33
C GLU A 115 3.22 9.76 -8.49
N ARG A 116 3.79 9.83 -7.28
CA ARG A 116 3.77 11.03 -6.44
C ARG A 116 4.39 12.24 -7.14
N HIS A 117 5.59 12.09 -7.73
CA HIS A 117 6.24 13.19 -8.46
C HIS A 117 5.43 13.64 -9.68
N LYS A 118 4.80 12.70 -10.40
CA LYS A 118 3.93 13.02 -11.52
C LYS A 118 2.73 13.86 -11.06
N ASN A 119 2.06 13.47 -9.98
CA ASN A 119 0.92 14.22 -9.44
C ASN A 119 1.33 15.64 -9.03
N ILE A 120 2.44 15.80 -8.29
CA ILE A 120 2.96 17.12 -7.90
C ILE A 120 3.23 17.99 -9.13
N ARG A 121 3.82 17.42 -10.18
CA ARG A 121 4.10 18.16 -11.42
C ARG A 121 2.82 18.63 -12.10
N ASP A 122 1.81 17.76 -12.15
CA ASP A 122 0.52 18.07 -12.77
C ASP A 122 -0.23 19.15 -11.93
N ASP A 123 -0.20 19.07 -10.59
CA ASP A 123 -0.74 20.09 -9.68
C ASP A 123 -0.06 21.46 -9.88
N ILE A 124 1.27 21.50 -9.98
CA ILE A 124 2.03 22.72 -10.24
C ILE A 124 1.60 23.36 -11.56
N LYS A 125 1.33 22.54 -12.59
CA LYS A 125 0.86 23.04 -13.89
C LYS A 125 -0.52 23.68 -13.76
N GLU A 126 -1.45 23.03 -13.06
CA GLU A 126 -2.79 23.58 -12.85
C GLU A 126 -2.79 24.88 -12.05
N LEU A 127 -1.92 25.00 -11.03
CA LEU A 127 -1.78 26.23 -10.24
C LEU A 127 -1.31 27.40 -11.11
N LYS A 128 -0.30 27.17 -11.97
CA LYS A 128 0.18 28.20 -12.91
C LYS A 128 -0.89 28.65 -13.89
N GLU A 129 -1.67 27.72 -14.44
CA GLU A 129 -2.76 28.05 -15.36
C GLU A 129 -3.89 28.84 -14.68
N LYS A 130 -4.09 28.69 -13.37
CA LYS A 130 -5.03 29.50 -12.58
C LYS A 130 -4.45 30.90 -12.34
N GLU A 131 -3.19 31.00 -11.93
CA GLU A 131 -2.49 32.28 -11.74
C GLU A 131 -2.44 33.14 -13.01
N GLU A 132 -2.35 32.54 -14.20
CA GLU A 132 -2.35 33.28 -15.47
C GLU A 132 -3.74 33.78 -15.92
N LYS A 133 -4.82 33.25 -15.34
CA LYS A 133 -6.21 33.62 -15.67
C LYS A 133 -6.79 34.68 -14.74
N ASP A 134 -6.18 34.87 -13.57
CA ASP A 134 -6.49 35.92 -12.59
C ASP A 134 -5.73 37.22 -12.89
#